data_AF-A0A9P1D7W4-F1
#
_entry.id   AF-A0A9P1D7W4-F1
#
_cell.length_a   1.000
_cell.length_b   1.000
_cell.length_c   1.000
_cell.angle_alpha   90.00
_cell.angle_beta   90.00
_cell.angle_gamma   90.00
#
_symmetry.space_group_name_H-M   'P 1'
#
loop_
_entity.id
_entity.type
_entity.pdbx_description
1 polymer ?
#
loop_
_entity_poly.entity_id
_entity_poly.type
_entity_poly.pdbx_seq_one_letter_code
_entity_poly.pdbx_strand_id
1 'polypeptide(L)'
;LQFDPERRFTVEQALELPYLEQLHCPEDEPSCPMIDLSDFEFERRKIDLAALREEIFLEALRYHPELQLRYLQEQQALGTGHDICSYRLLAPGESQYDEVGSS
;
A
#
# COMPACT_ATOMS: atom_id res chain seq x y z
N LEU A 1 16.77 -8.92 22.36
CA LEU A 1 16.08 -9.10 21.07
C LEU A 1 15.73 -10.56 20.92
N GLN A 2 14.46 -10.91 20.75
CA GLN A 2 14.04 -12.29 20.49
C GLN A 2 14.15 -12.56 18.99
N PHE A 3 14.80 -13.67 18.62
CA PHE A 3 14.94 -14.08 17.22
C PHE A 3 13.61 -14.61 16.66
N ASP A 4 12.91 -15.40 17.47
CA ASP A 4 11.59 -15.93 17.15
C ASP A 4 10.56 -14.78 17.08
N PRO A 5 9.91 -14.55 15.92
CA PRO A 5 8.89 -13.51 15.78
C PRO A 5 7.76 -13.63 16.79
N GLU A 6 7.33 -14.86 17.07
CA GLU A 6 6.20 -15.15 17.97
C GLU A 6 6.51 -14.83 19.43
N ARG A 7 7.79 -14.62 19.75
CA ARG A 7 8.25 -14.25 21.10
C ARG A 7 8.53 -12.77 21.26
N ARG A 8 8.40 -11.98 20.19
CA ARG A 8 8.53 -10.51 20.29
C ARG A 8 7.27 -9.95 20.92
N PHE A 9 7.44 -8.96 21.80
CA PHE A 9 6.30 -8.20 22.30
C PHE A 9 5.60 -7.50 21.14
N THR A 10 4.27 -7.42 21.21
CA THR A 10 3.50 -6.56 20.32
C THR A 10 3.79 -5.10 20.64
N VAL A 11 3.37 -4.18 19.76
CA VAL A 11 3.58 -2.75 19.99
C VAL A 11 2.82 -2.31 21.25
N GLU A 12 1.60 -2.82 21.44
CA GLU A 12 0.74 -2.53 22.59
C GLU A 12 1.41 -2.99 23.90
N GLN A 13 1.93 -4.22 23.93
CA GLN A 13 2.67 -4.73 25.08
C GLN A 13 3.96 -3.94 25.37
N ALA A 14 4.60 -3.40 24.33
CA ALA A 14 5.81 -2.61 24.48
C ALA A 14 5.53 -1.22 25.07
N LEU A 15 4.37 -0.63 24.77
CA LEU A 15 3.94 0.67 25.29
C LEU A 15 3.67 0.63 26.81
N GLU A 16 3.22 -0.51 27.34
CA GLU A 16 2.99 -0.74 28.77
C GLU A 16 4.27 -0.97 29.59
N LEU A 17 5.46 -1.03 28.98
CA LEU A 17 6.70 -1.31 29.70
C LEU A 17 7.06 -0.16 30.66
N PRO A 18 7.62 -0.46 31.87
CA PRO A 18 7.98 0.57 32.86
C PRO A 18 8.91 1.67 32.31
N TYR A 19 9.67 1.35 31.27
CA TYR A 19 10.53 2.31 30.59
C TYR A 19 9.75 3.47 29.94
N LEU A 20 8.54 3.20 29.44
CA LEU A 20 7.66 4.19 28.80
C LEU A 20 6.56 4.71 29.72
N GLU A 21 6.50 4.29 30.99
CA GLU A 21 5.41 4.62 31.92
C GLU A 21 5.13 6.12 32.03
N GLN A 22 6.16 6.97 31.99
CA GLN A 22 6.00 8.43 32.07
C GLN A 22 5.47 9.07 30.78
N LEU A 23 5.48 8.34 29.67
CA LEU A 23 5.05 8.79 28.35
C LEU A 23 3.78 8.09 27.87
N HIS A 24 3.50 6.89 28.39
CA HIS A 24 2.38 6.07 27.96
C HIS A 24 1.05 6.75 28.28
N CYS A 25 0.24 6.97 27.25
CA CYS A 25 -1.04 7.63 27.33
C CYS A 25 -2.03 6.94 26.39
N PRO A 26 -2.82 5.96 26.86
CA PRO A 26 -3.73 5.19 26.00
C PRO A 26 -4.70 6.04 25.18
N GLU A 27 -5.11 7.20 25.72
CA GLU A 27 -6.02 8.13 25.04
C GLU A 27 -5.36 8.90 23.88
N ASP A 28 -4.03 8.98 23.84
CA ASP A 28 -3.22 9.65 22.80
C ASP A 28 -2.48 8.63 21.90
N GLU A 29 -2.85 7.34 22.00
CA GLU A 29 -2.26 6.24 21.24
C GLU A 29 -3.31 5.52 20.36
N PRO A 30 -3.94 6.22 19.39
CA PRO A 30 -5.00 5.64 18.58
C PRO A 30 -4.48 4.60 17.59
N SER A 31 -5.24 3.51 17.41
CA SER A 31 -5.05 2.57 16.30
C SER A 31 -5.72 3.07 15.02
N CYS A 32 -5.16 2.75 13.86
CA CYS A 32 -5.85 2.91 12.58
C CYS A 32 -6.81 1.73 12.36
N PRO A 33 -8.00 1.92 11.74
CA PRO A 33 -8.81 0.80 11.27
C PRO A 33 -8.03 -0.11 10.32
N MET A 34 -8.49 -1.36 10.17
CA MET A 34 -7.93 -2.28 9.19
C MET A 34 -8.04 -1.67 7.79
N ILE A 35 -6.92 -1.69 7.07
CA ILE A 35 -6.83 -1.26 5.67
C ILE A 35 -7.30 -2.42 4.78
N ASP A 36 -8.03 -2.14 3.71
CA ASP A 36 -8.45 -3.16 2.77
C ASP A 36 -7.25 -3.70 1.99
N LEU A 37 -7.21 -5.01 1.75
CA LEU A 37 -6.19 -5.62 0.91
C LEU A 37 -6.22 -5.09 -0.53
N SER A 38 -7.36 -4.54 -0.98
CA SER A 38 -7.48 -3.87 -2.28
C SER A 38 -6.49 -2.71 -2.44
N ASP A 39 -6.17 -2.01 -1.34
CA ASP A 39 -5.30 -0.84 -1.37
C ASP A 39 -3.84 -1.22 -1.66
N PHE A 40 -3.48 -2.49 -1.45
CA PHE A 40 -2.13 -3.02 -1.67
C PHE A 40 -2.01 -3.85 -2.97
N GLU A 41 -3.01 -3.79 -3.83
CA GLU A 41 -3.02 -4.62 -5.02
C GLU A 41 -1.95 -4.27 -6.05
N PHE A 42 -1.53 -3.00 -6.11
CA PHE A 42 -0.43 -2.56 -6.95
C PHE A 42 0.90 -3.25 -6.57
N GLU A 43 1.08 -3.65 -5.31
CA GLU A 43 2.27 -4.36 -4.83
C GLU A 43 2.17 -5.86 -5.07
N ARG A 44 0.95 -6.41 -5.06
CA ARG A 44 0.70 -7.85 -5.11
C ARG A 44 0.55 -8.38 -6.53
N ARG A 45 0.44 -7.49 -7.52
CA ARG A 45 0.21 -7.84 -8.93
C ARG A 45 1.42 -7.50 -9.79
N LYS A 46 1.66 -8.33 -10.81
CA LYS A 46 2.70 -8.09 -11.82
C LYS A 46 2.21 -7.01 -12.79
N ILE A 47 2.42 -5.76 -12.41
CA ILE A 47 1.95 -4.59 -13.18
C ILE A 47 3.04 -4.09 -14.14
N ASP A 48 2.71 -3.21 -15.06
CA ASP A 48 3.71 -2.51 -15.86
C ASP A 48 3.92 -1.06 -15.37
N LEU A 49 4.89 -0.37 -15.96
CA LEU A 49 5.19 1.02 -15.61
C LEU A 49 4.02 1.97 -15.93
N ALA A 50 3.23 1.66 -16.96
CA ALA A 50 2.11 2.49 -17.37
C ALA A 50 1.00 2.46 -16.30
N ALA A 51 0.66 1.26 -15.81
CA ALA A 51 -0.29 1.05 -14.72
C ALA A 51 0.19 1.74 -13.43
N LEU A 52 1.44 1.54 -13.02
CA LEU A 52 1.97 2.19 -11.80
C LEU A 52 1.92 3.72 -11.90
N ARG A 53 2.25 4.28 -13.06
CA ARG A 53 2.18 5.72 -13.30
C ARG A 53 0.75 6.24 -13.18
N GLU A 54 -0.23 5.48 -13.66
CA GLU A 54 -1.64 5.85 -13.56
C GLU A 54 -2.16 5.78 -12.12
N GLU A 55 -1.81 4.74 -11.36
CA GLU A 55 -2.16 4.64 -9.93
C GLU A 55 -1.67 5.87 -9.15
N ILE A 56 -0.40 6.25 -9.34
CA ILE A 56 0.17 7.45 -8.71
C ILE A 56 -0.56 8.72 -9.15
N PHE A 57 -0.92 8.81 -10.43
CA PHE A 57 -1.62 9.98 -10.96
C PHE A 57 -3.06 10.09 -10.44
N LEU A 58 -3.79 8.97 -10.35
CA LEU A 58 -5.13 8.92 -9.77
C LEU A 58 -5.12 9.30 -8.30
N GLU A 59 -4.11 8.86 -7.53
CA GLU A 59 -3.95 9.28 -6.13
C GLU A 59 -3.66 10.78 -6.01
N ALA A 60 -2.84 11.36 -6.90
CA ALA A 60 -2.64 12.81 -6.93
C ALA A 60 -3.95 13.56 -7.28
N LEU A 61 -4.75 13.02 -8.21
CA LEU A 61 -6.03 13.60 -8.62
C LEU A 61 -7.13 13.49 -7.55
N ARG A 62 -7.00 12.58 -6.59
CA ARG A 62 -7.96 12.43 -5.46
C ARG A 62 -8.16 13.74 -4.69
N TYR A 63 -7.13 14.59 -4.64
CA TYR A 63 -7.19 15.92 -4.01
C TYR A 63 -7.79 17.01 -4.92
N HIS A 64 -8.16 16.67 -6.16
CA HIS A 64 -8.67 17.55 -7.19
C HIS A 64 -9.90 16.92 -7.91
N PRO A 65 -11.08 16.85 -7.26
CA PRO A 65 -12.21 16.05 -7.72
C PRO A 65 -12.71 16.41 -9.13
N GLU A 66 -12.70 17.69 -9.48
CA GLU A 66 -13.07 18.18 -10.82
C GLU A 66 -12.17 17.60 -11.93
N LEU A 67 -10.86 17.56 -11.67
CA LEU A 67 -9.88 17.01 -12.62
C LEU A 67 -9.97 15.48 -12.68
N GLN A 68 -10.21 14.84 -11.54
CA GLN A 68 -10.41 13.39 -11.47
C GLN A 68 -11.60 12.95 -12.31
N LEU A 69 -12.75 13.61 -12.16
CA LEU A 69 -13.97 13.31 -12.92
C LEU A 69 -13.73 13.45 -14.44
N ARG A 70 -13.07 14.54 -14.84
CA ARG A 70 -12.74 14.77 -16.26
C ARG A 70 -11.81 13.69 -16.81
N TYR A 71 -10.76 13.35 -16.07
CA TYR A 71 -9.81 12.31 -16.48
C TYR A 71 -10.50 10.95 -16.67
N LEU A 72 -11.34 10.53 -15.72
CA LEU A 72 -12.05 9.26 -15.79
C LEU A 72 -13.04 9.22 -16.98
N GLN A 73 -13.73 10.33 -17.27
CA GLN A 73 -14.60 10.44 -18.44
C GLN A 73 -13.81 10.30 -19.76
N GLU A 74 -12.64 10.95 -19.84
CA GLU A 74 -11.75 10.87 -21.00
C GLU A 74 -11.25 9.42 -21.20
N GLN A 75 -10.82 8.73 -20.13
CA GLN A 75 -10.39 7.32 -20.20
C GLN A 75 -11.52 6.39 -20.65
N GLN A 76 -12.75 6.60 -20.18
CA GLN A 76 -13.92 5.84 -20.61
C GLN A 76 -14.23 6.04 -22.10
N ALA A 77 -14.15 7.29 -22.59
CA ALA A 77 -14.39 7.60 -24.00
C ALA A 77 -13.32 7.02 -24.94
N LEU A 78 -12.07 6.97 -24.48
CA LEU A 78 -10.94 6.40 -25.22
C LEU A 78 -10.86 4.87 -25.13
N GLY A 79 -11.60 4.25 -24.20
CA GLY A 79 -11.52 2.81 -23.94
C GLY A 79 -10.20 2.40 -23.28
N THR A 80 -9.52 3.33 -22.61
CA THR A 80 -8.17 3.16 -22.02
C THR A 80 -8.18 3.04 -20.51
N GLY A 81 -9.35 2.83 -19.88
CA GLY A 81 -9.42 2.65 -18.43
C GLY A 81 -8.60 1.45 -17.97
N HIS A 82 -7.61 1.69 -17.11
CA HIS A 82 -6.81 0.63 -16.50
C HIS A 82 -7.46 0.18 -15.19
N ASP A 83 -7.59 -1.14 -15.03
CA ASP A 83 -7.99 -1.76 -13.76
C ASP A 83 -6.81 -2.57 -13.25
N ILE A 84 -6.25 -2.14 -12.11
CA ILE A 84 -5.16 -2.84 -11.44
C ILE A 84 -5.55 -4.30 -11.09
N CYS A 85 -6.84 -4.59 -10.90
CA CYS A 85 -7.38 -5.93 -10.65
C CYS A 85 -7.38 -6.87 -11.84
N SER A 86 -7.16 -6.35 -13.04
CA SER A 86 -6.99 -7.18 -14.23
C SER A 86 -5.61 -7.86 -14.32
N TYR A 87 -4.60 -7.34 -13.60
CA TYR A 87 -3.25 -7.90 -13.61
C TYR A 87 -3.16 -9.18 -12.77
N ARG A 88 -2.28 -10.10 -13.19
CA ARG A 88 -2.06 -11.33 -12.43
C ARG A 88 -1.34 -11.04 -11.11
N LEU A 89 -1.62 -11.85 -10.09
CA LEU A 89 -0.84 -11.85 -8.86
C LEU A 89 0.61 -12.26 -9.12
N LEU A 90 1.52 -11.70 -8.33
CA LEU A 90 2.91 -12.16 -8.24
C LEU A 90 2.94 -13.57 -7.65
N ALA A 91 3.77 -14.43 -8.23
CA ALA A 91 4.05 -15.73 -7.64
C ALA A 91 4.89 -15.57 -6.35
N PRO A 92 4.86 -16.54 -5.43
CA PRO A 92 5.72 -16.52 -4.26
C PRO A 92 7.21 -16.38 -4.65
N GLY A 93 7.88 -15.35 -4.13
CA GLY A 93 9.28 -15.05 -4.43
C GLY A 93 9.51 -14.33 -5.77
N GLU A 94 8.46 -14.02 -6.52
CA GLU A 94 8.55 -13.23 -7.75
C GLU A 94 8.66 -11.74 -7.43
N SER A 95 9.63 -11.06 -8.06
CA SER A 95 9.78 -9.61 -7.97
C SER A 95 9.01 -8.88 -9.07
N GLN A 96 8.54 -7.69 -8.70
CA GLN A 96 7.97 -6.74 -9.64
C GLN A 96 9.01 -6.25 -10.66
N TYR A 97 10.24 -6.02 -10.18
CA TYR A 97 11.38 -5.59 -10.98
C TYR A 97 12.10 -6.80 -11.56
N ASP A 98 12.54 -6.68 -12.82
CA ASP A 98 13.48 -7.64 -13.37
C ASP A 98 14.77 -7.58 -12.54
N GLU A 99 15.32 -8.75 -12.19
CA GLU A 99 16.65 -8.80 -11.60
C GLU A 99 17.63 -8.27 -12.65
N VAL A 100 18.03 -7.01 -12.53
CA VAL A 100 19.09 -6.42 -13.34
C VAL A 100 20.36 -7.18 -12.99
N GLY A 101 20.62 -8.25 -13.74
CA GLY A 101 21.79 -9.08 -13.58
C GLY A 101 23.03 -8.19 -13.62
N SER A 102 23.85 -8.30 -12.57
CA SER A 102 25.20 -7.74 -12.56
C SER A 102 25.92 -8.21 -13.82
N SER A 103 26.07 -7.30 -14.79
CA SER A 103 26.99 -7.47 -15.92
C SER A 103 28.36 -6.95 -15.54
#